data_AF-A0A7H4PKU6-F1
#
_entry.id   AF-A0A7H4PKU6-F1
#
_cell.length_a   1.000
_cell.length_b   1.000
_cell.length_c   1.000
_cell.angle_alpha   90.00
_cell.angle_beta   90.00
_cell.angle_gamma   90.00
#
_symmetry.space_group_name_H-M   'P 1'
#
loop_
_entity.id
_entity.type
_entity.pdbx_description
1 polymer ?
#
loop_
_entity_poly.entity_id
_entity_poly.type
_entity_poly.pdbx_seq_one_letter_code
_entity_poly.pdbx_strand_id
1 'polypeptide(L)' 'MRSLADFEFNKAPLCDGMVLISELIRDDFPTHYVQDELERLLGLAREEIAASWDQERQIETSAGAFLS' A
#
# COMPACT_ATOMS: atom_id res chain seq x y z
N MET A 1 -14.42 19.52 9.72
CA MET A 1 -13.40 19.15 8.72
C MET A 1 -12.05 19.62 9.25
N ARG A 2 -11.03 18.74 9.33
CA ARG A 2 -9.66 19.20 9.63
C ARG A 2 -9.14 19.98 8.42
N SER A 3 -8.47 21.10 8.65
CA SER A 3 -7.86 21.87 7.56
C SER A 3 -6.64 21.13 7.03
N LEU A 4 -6.33 21.26 5.73
CA LEU A 4 -5.07 20.79 5.15
C LEU A 4 -3.86 21.38 5.90
N ALA A 5 -3.99 22.60 6.43
CA ALA A 5 -2.96 23.26 7.21
C ALA A 5 -2.64 22.55 8.54
N ASP A 6 -3.58 21.74 9.06
CA ASP A 6 -3.41 20.97 10.30
C ASP A 6 -2.92 19.54 10.02
N PHE A 7 -2.75 19.16 8.74
CA PHE A 7 -2.36 17.81 8.35
C PHE A 7 -0.83 17.65 8.33
N GLU A 8 -0.30 16.88 9.27
CA GLU A 8 1.13 16.56 9.32
C GLU A 8 1.48 15.35 8.46
N PHE A 9 1.84 15.57 7.19
CA PHE A 9 2.25 14.52 6.25
C PHE A 9 3.42 13.65 6.74
N ASN A 10 4.25 14.17 7.64
CA ASN A 10 5.38 13.42 8.20
C ASN A 10 4.98 12.40 9.27
N LYS A 11 3.77 12.51 9.83
CA LYS A 11 3.28 11.67 10.93
C LYS A 11 2.02 10.89 10.59
N ALA A 12 1.36 11.22 9.49
CA ALA A 12 0.17 10.54 9.00
C ALA A 12 0.48 9.69 7.76
N PRO A 13 -0.30 8.63 7.50
CA PRO A 13 -0.22 7.91 6.23
C PRO A 13 -0.38 8.87 5.04
N LEU A 14 0.46 8.71 4.02
CA LEU A 14 0.42 9.55 2.83
C LEU A 14 -0.96 9.46 2.13
N CYS A 15 -1.59 8.28 2.16
CA CYS A 15 -2.91 8.05 1.56
C CYS A 15 -3.99 8.98 2.15
N ASP A 16 -3.99 9.18 3.47
CA ASP A 16 -4.96 10.04 4.15
C ASP A 16 -4.82 11.49 3.69
N GLY A 17 -3.57 11.94 3.49
CA GLY A 17 -3.29 13.28 2.99
C GLY A 17 -3.69 13.46 1.53
N MET A 18 -3.48 12.44 0.69
CA MET A 18 -3.89 12.47 -0.72
C MET A 18 -5.42 12.48 -0.88
N VAL A 19 -6.14 11.70 -0.06
CA VAL A 19 -7.61 11.72 -0.01
C VAL A 19 -8.10 13.10 0.41
N LEU A 20 -7.55 13.66 1.50
CA LEU A 20 -7.92 14.98 1.99
C LEU A 20 -7.73 16.08 0.93
N ILE A 21 -6.59 16.08 0.22
CA ILE A 21 -6.34 17.03 -0.87
C ILE A 21 -7.36 16.82 -2.01
N SER A 22 -7.68 15.58 -2.34
CA SER A 22 -8.60 15.26 -3.43
C SER A 22 -10.03 15.74 -3.13
N GLU A 23 -10.49 15.57 -1.90
CA GLU A 23 -11.78 16.10 -1.43
C GLU A 23 -11.83 17.63 -1.44
N LEU A 24 -10.70 18.31 -1.19
CA LEU A 24 -10.63 19.77 -1.23
C LEU A 24 -10.62 20.36 -2.65
N ILE A 25 -10.15 19.59 -3.63
CA ILE A 25 -10.09 20.01 -5.04
C ILE A 25 -11.35 19.59 -5.80
N ARG A 26 -12.03 18.52 -5.36
CA ARG A 26 -13.14 17.92 -6.09
C ARG A 26 -14.28 17.50 -5.15
N ASP A 27 -15.42 18.20 -5.27
CA ASP A 27 -16.59 17.97 -4.41
C ASP A 27 -17.23 16.57 -4.57
N ASP A 28 -17.03 15.91 -5.71
CA ASP A 28 -17.55 14.58 -6.03
C ASP A 28 -16.46 13.49 -5.95
N PHE A 29 -15.42 13.69 -5.13
CA PHE A 29 -14.38 12.70 -4.95
C PHE A 29 -14.94 11.44 -4.26
N PRO A 30 -14.82 10.23 -4.86
CA PRO A 30 -15.44 9.03 -4.35
C PRO A 30 -14.55 8.36 -3.29
N THR A 31 -14.39 9.02 -2.14
CA THR A 31 -13.44 8.62 -1.07
C THR A 31 -13.53 7.15 -0.70
N HIS A 32 -14.74 6.63 -0.46
CA HIS A 32 -14.96 5.24 -0.10
C HIS A 32 -14.46 4.27 -1.18
N TYR A 33 -14.80 4.51 -2.44
CA TYR A 33 -14.36 3.66 -3.54
C TYR A 33 -12.84 3.65 -3.67
N VAL A 34 -12.20 4.81 -3.53
CA VAL A 34 -10.73 4.92 -3.62
C VAL A 34 -10.05 4.21 -2.45
N GLN A 35 -10.60 4.33 -1.23
CA GLN A 35 -10.09 3.62 -0.06
C GLN A 35 -10.20 2.10 -0.24
N ASP A 36 -11.37 1.59 -0.64
CA ASP A 36 -11.60 0.17 -0.87
C ASP A 36 -10.63 -0.38 -1.95
N GLU A 37 -10.45 0.35 -3.05
CA GLU A 37 -9.54 -0.06 -4.12
C GLU A 37 -8.07 -0.02 -3.69
N LEU A 38 -7.67 0.96 -2.88
CA LEU A 38 -6.31 1.02 -2.31
C LEU A 38 -6.04 -0.14 -1.36
N GLU A 39 -7.00 -0.50 -0.50
CA GLU A 39 -6.88 -1.66 0.40
C GLU A 39 -6.76 -2.95 -0.40
N ARG A 40 -7.57 -3.11 -1.46
CA ARG A 40 -7.50 -4.26 -2.37
C ARG A 40 -6.14 -4.37 -3.05
N LEU A 41 -5.62 -3.28 -3.61
CA LEU A 41 -4.31 -3.24 -4.26
C LEU A 41 -3.18 -3.51 -3.26
N LEU A 42 -3.27 -2.99 -2.04
CA LEU A 42 -2.30 -3.25 -0.98
C LEU A 42 -2.30 -4.74 -0.59
N GLY A 43 -3.47 -5.37 -0.52
CA GLY A 43 -3.60 -6.82 -0.30
C GLY A 43 -2.87 -7.61 -1.38
N LEU A 44 -3.17 -7.33 -2.66
CA LEU A 44 -2.50 -7.98 -3.79
C LEU A 44 -0.99 -7.77 -3.79
N ALA A 45 -0.53 -6.55 -3.52
CA ALA A 45 0.90 -6.27 -3.46
C ALA A 45 1.59 -7.05 -2.34
N ARG A 46 0.95 -7.21 -1.18
CA ARG A 46 1.49 -8.00 -0.06
C ARG A 46 1.57 -9.49 -0.40
N GLU A 47 0.55 -10.02 -1.07
CA GLU A 47 0.54 -11.42 -1.52
C GLU A 47 1.65 -11.69 -2.54
N GLU A 48 1.79 -10.82 -3.54
CA GLU A 48 2.84 -10.93 -4.56
C GLU A 48 4.24 -10.86 -3.94
N ILE A 49 4.46 -9.91 -3.01
CA ILE A 49 5.72 -9.80 -2.27
C ILE A 49 5.94 -11.08 -1.45
N ALA A 50 4.97 -11.54 -0.67
CA ALA A 50 5.13 -12.76 0.14
C ALA A 50 5.48 -13.98 -0.71
N ALA A 51 4.80 -14.16 -1.85
CA ALA A 51 5.07 -15.23 -2.79
C ALA A 51 6.48 -15.15 -3.38
N SER A 52 6.94 -13.95 -3.74
CA SER A 52 8.31 -13.72 -4.22
C SER A 52 9.36 -14.11 -3.16
N TRP A 53 9.11 -13.76 -1.90
CA TRP A 53 10.02 -14.08 -0.78
C TRP A 53 10.03 -15.59 -0.45
N ASP A 54 8.90 -16.28 -0.58
CA ASP A 54 8.84 -17.74 -0.44
C ASP A 54 9.60 -18.44 -1.58
N GLN A 55 9.47 -17.94 -2.81
CA GLN A 55 10.17 -18.47 -3.97
C GLN A 55 11.70 -18.31 -3.86
N GLU A 56 12.19 -17.14 -3.45
CA GLU A 56 13.63 -16.91 -3.20
C GLU A 56 14.18 -17.89 -2.15
N ARG A 57 13.47 -18.09 -1.04
CA ARG A 57 13.87 -19.05 0.00
C ARG A 57 13.88 -20.51 -0.49
N GLN A 58 12.94 -20.89 -1.36
CA GLN A 58 12.95 -22.22 -1.97
C GLN A 58 14.12 -22.41 -2.94
N ILE A 59 14.48 -21.38 -3.71
CA ILE A 59 15.63 -21.41 -4.61
C ILE A 59 16.93 -21.56 -3.80
N GLU A 60 17.10 -20.82 -2.70
CA GLU A 60 18.28 -20.95 -1.83
C GLU A 60 18.38 -22.34 -1.19
N THR A 61 17.26 -22.89 -0.72
CA THR A 61 17.22 -24.22 -0.09
C THR A 61 17.55 -25.32 -1.09
N SER A 62 16.99 -25.24 -2.31
CA SER A 62 17.26 -26.22 -3.36
C SER A 62 18.70 -26.09 -3.89
N ALA A 63 19.22 -24.88 -4.08
CA ALA A 63 20.61 -24.67 -4.46
C ALA A 63 21.60 -25.20 -3.40
N GLY A 64 21.30 -25.03 -2.11
CA GLY A 64 22.11 -25.59 -1.01
C GLY A 64 22.09 -27.12 -0.96
N ALA A 65 20.96 -27.74 -1.28
CA ALA A 65 20.81 -29.20 -1.35
C ALA A 65 21.51 -29.82 -2.56
N PHE A 66 21.62 -29.11 -3.68
CA PHE A 66 22.34 -29.58 -4.88
C PHE A 66 23.87 -29.51 -4.75
N LEU A 67 24.40 -28.76 -3.78
CA LEU A 67 25.84 -28.57 -3.54
C LEU A 67 26.40 -29.41 -2.38
N SER A 68 25.56 -30.22 -1.71
CA SER A 68 25.94 -31.13 -0.62
C SER A 68 25.91 -32.58 -1.08
#